data_AF-A0A2H0YSJ7-F1
#
_entry.id   AF-A0A2H0YSJ7-F1
#
_cell.length_a   1.000
_cell.length_b   1.000
_cell.length_c   1.000
_cell.angle_alpha   90.00
_cell.angle_beta   90.00
_cell.angle_gamma   90.00
#
_symmetry.space_group_name_H-M   'P 1'
#
loop_
_entity.id
_entity.type
_entity.pdbx_description
1 polymer ?
#
loop_
_entity_poly.entity_id
_entity_poly.type
_entity_poly.pdbx_seq_one_letter_code
_entity_poly.pdbx_strand_id
1 'polypeptide(L)'
;MKKKRTQKQRTKSFDLAVIGAGYVGLVSAACFAELGKRVLLIDRKKNRVERLKRGITPFYEPGLSEIVVRNTKSGRLVFTNSIADASEKTQM
;
A
#
# COMPACT_ATOMS: atom_id res chain seq x y z
N MET A 1 -32.62 3.90 25.95
CA MET A 1 -31.52 4.83 25.56
C MET A 1 -30.48 4.04 24.74
N LYS A 2 -30.10 4.59 23.57
CA LYS A 2 -29.52 3.85 22.43
C LYS A 2 -28.04 3.51 22.66
N LYS A 3 -27.70 2.22 22.70
CA LYS A 3 -26.31 1.72 22.60
C LYS A 3 -25.74 2.15 21.23
N LYS A 4 -24.80 3.09 21.22
CA LYS A 4 -24.07 3.50 20.02
C LYS A 4 -23.26 2.30 19.51
N ARG A 5 -23.81 1.58 18.52
CA ARG A 5 -23.06 0.66 17.68
C ARG A 5 -22.01 1.49 16.95
N THR A 6 -20.77 1.50 17.46
CA THR A 6 -19.60 1.97 16.72
C THR A 6 -19.52 1.17 15.44
N GLN A 7 -19.81 1.84 14.34
CA GLN A 7 -19.87 1.29 13.00
C GLN A 7 -18.46 0.83 12.62
N LYS A 8 -18.15 -0.45 12.85
CA LYS A 8 -16.91 -1.12 12.41
C LYS A 8 -16.87 -0.95 10.89
N GLN A 9 -16.11 0.04 10.40
CA GLN A 9 -15.94 0.24 8.96
C GLN A 9 -15.47 -1.11 8.39
N ARG A 10 -16.21 -1.66 7.43
CA ARG A 10 -15.75 -2.84 6.68
C ARG A 10 -14.41 -2.44 6.07
N THR A 11 -13.32 -2.93 6.65
CA THR A 11 -11.99 -2.74 6.09
C THR A 11 -12.03 -3.41 4.73
N LYS A 12 -11.92 -2.59 3.69
CA LYS A 12 -11.83 -3.07 2.33
C LYS A 12 -10.59 -3.99 2.32
N SER A 13 -10.73 -5.26 1.89
CA SER A 13 -9.64 -6.26 1.99
C SER A 13 -8.51 -5.95 1.00
N PHE A 14 -7.28 -6.34 1.34
CA PHE A 14 -6.13 -6.30 0.42
C PHE A 14 -5.99 -7.67 -0.24
N ASP A 15 -5.73 -7.69 -1.55
CA ASP A 15 -5.53 -8.92 -2.31
C ASP A 15 -4.14 -9.53 -2.08
N LEU A 16 -3.15 -8.68 -1.77
CA LEU A 16 -1.79 -9.10 -1.45
C LEU A 16 -1.04 -8.06 -0.62
N ALA A 17 -0.07 -8.54 0.15
CA ALA A 17 0.92 -7.73 0.84
C ALA A 17 2.32 -7.97 0.23
N VAL A 18 3.08 -6.90 0.05
CA VAL A 18 4.49 -6.96 -0.36
C VAL A 18 5.35 -6.38 0.75
N ILE A 19 6.35 -7.14 1.22
CA ILE A 19 7.26 -6.70 2.27
C ILE A 19 8.59 -6.27 1.64
N GLY A 20 8.96 -5.01 1.84
CA GLY A 20 10.15 -4.33 1.33
C GLY A 20 9.84 -3.43 0.14
N ALA A 21 10.16 -2.14 0.25
CA ALA A 21 10.05 -1.17 -0.85
C ALA A 21 11.42 -0.88 -1.49
N GLY A 22 12.20 -1.94 -1.70
CA GLY A 22 13.36 -1.93 -2.60
C GLY A 22 12.90 -1.98 -4.06
N TYR A 23 13.85 -2.19 -4.98
CA TYR A 23 13.56 -2.25 -6.41
C TYR A 23 12.48 -3.29 -6.74
N VAL A 24 12.74 -4.55 -6.41
CA VAL A 24 11.84 -5.67 -6.71
C VAL A 24 10.46 -5.50 -6.07
N GLY A 25 10.42 -5.11 -4.79
CA GLY A 25 9.15 -5.01 -4.06
C GLY A 25 8.29 -3.83 -4.51
N LEU A 26 8.88 -2.65 -4.74
CA LEU A 26 8.12 -1.49 -5.20
C LEU A 26 7.61 -1.68 -6.63
N VAL A 27 8.45 -2.16 -7.55
CA VAL A 27 8.05 -2.42 -8.94
C VAL A 27 6.97 -3.49 -8.99
N SER A 28 7.15 -4.62 -8.30
CA SER A 28 6.13 -5.68 -8.24
C SER A 28 4.79 -5.18 -7.67
N ALA A 29 4.82 -4.44 -6.56
CA ALA A 29 3.62 -3.88 -5.96
C ALA A 29 2.91 -2.88 -6.89
N ALA A 30 3.66 -2.05 -7.60
CA ALA A 30 3.12 -1.12 -8.59
C ALA A 30 2.49 -1.86 -9.77
N CYS A 31 3.14 -2.91 -10.30
CA CYS A 31 2.60 -3.75 -11.37
C CYS A 31 1.29 -4.44 -10.96
N PHE A 32 1.24 -5.08 -9.79
CA PHE A 32 0.01 -5.71 -9.32
C PHE A 32 -1.13 -4.70 -9.11
N ALA A 33 -0.81 -3.52 -8.58
CA ALA A 33 -1.80 -2.46 -8.41
C ALA A 33 -2.34 -1.94 -9.75
N GLU A 34 -1.47 -1.84 -10.76
CA GLU A 34 -1.84 -1.47 -12.12
C GLU A 34 -2.74 -2.53 -12.78
N LEU A 35 -2.49 -3.82 -12.50
CA LEU A 35 -3.36 -4.94 -12.91
C LEU A 35 -4.67 -5.03 -12.11
N GLY A 36 -4.98 -4.03 -11.29
CA GLY A 36 -6.26 -3.90 -10.59
C GLY A 36 -6.30 -4.49 -9.19
N LYS A 37 -5.21 -5.09 -8.70
CA LYS A 37 -5.15 -5.62 -7.32
C LYS A 37 -5.03 -4.50 -6.31
N ARG A 38 -5.56 -4.74 -5.11
CA ARG A 38 -5.37 -3.87 -3.96
C ARG A 38 -4.21 -4.38 -3.12
N VAL A 39 -3.11 -3.67 -3.19
CA VAL A 39 -1.79 -4.04 -2.67
C VAL A 39 -1.44 -3.21 -1.44
N LEU A 40 -0.96 -3.88 -0.39
CA LEU A 40 -0.32 -3.25 0.76
C LEU A 40 1.20 -3.42 0.68
N LEU A 41 1.95 -2.35 0.40
CA LEU A 41 3.42 -2.35 0.42
C LEU A 41 3.93 -1.92 1.80
N ILE A 42 4.76 -2.76 2.41
CA ILE A 42 5.27 -2.58 3.78
C ILE A 42 6.77 -2.30 3.72
N ASP A 43 7.27 -1.26 4.38
CA ASP A 43 8.72 -1.05 4.53
C ASP A 43 9.08 -0.50 5.91
N ARG A 44 10.11 -1.05 6.56
CA ARG A 44 10.55 -0.62 7.90
C ARG A 44 10.99 0.85 7.96
N LYS A 45 11.45 1.42 6.85
CA LYS A 45 11.95 2.80 6.80
C LYS A 45 10.79 3.77 6.66
N LYS A 46 10.33 4.32 7.79
CA LYS A 46 9.22 5.31 7.85
C LYS A 46 9.40 6.46 6.85
N ASN A 47 10.60 7.01 6.73
CA ASN A 47 10.89 8.09 5.77
C ASN A 47 10.65 7.68 4.30
N ARG A 48 10.96 6.42 3.94
CA ARG A 48 10.70 5.87 2.60
C ARG A 48 9.21 5.73 2.36
N VAL A 49 8.47 5.19 3.34
CA VAL A 49 7.00 5.06 3.28
C VAL A 49 6.33 6.43 3.07
N GLU A 50 6.73 7.46 3.83
CA GLU A 50 6.17 8.81 3.69
C GLU A 50 6.54 9.50 2.37
N ARG A 51 7.69 9.15 1.76
CA ARG A 51 8.03 9.58 0.41
C ARG A 51 7.16 8.90 -0.64
N LEU A 52 6.96 7.58 -0.52
CA LEU A 52 6.12 6.80 -1.43
C LEU A 52 4.66 7.22 -1.41
N LYS A 53 4.11 7.54 -0.22
CA LYS A 53 2.76 8.12 -0.08
C LYS A 53 2.60 9.45 -0.83
N ARG A 54 3.70 10.17 -1.07
CA ARG A 54 3.75 11.42 -1.86
C ARG A 54 4.11 11.18 -3.33
N GLY A 55 4.22 9.93 -3.77
CA GLY A 55 4.62 9.57 -5.13
C GLY A 55 6.13 9.69 -5.41
N ILE A 56 6.96 9.89 -4.39
CA ILE A 56 8.40 10.05 -4.54
C ILE A 56 9.06 8.68 -4.43
N THR A 57 9.52 8.13 -5.56
CA THR A 57 10.24 6.85 -5.61
C THR A 57 11.67 6.99 -5.04
N PRO A 58 12.28 5.89 -4.54
CA PRO A 58 13.63 5.91 -3.99
C PRO A 58 14.72 5.73 -5.05
N PHE A 59 14.36 5.39 -6.28
CA PHE A 59 15.25 5.18 -7.43
C PHE A 59 14.53 5.57 -8.73
N TYR A 60 15.30 5.77 -9.80
CA TYR A 60 14.76 6.03 -11.13
C TYR A 60 14.42 4.72 -11.83
N GLU A 61 13.21 4.63 -12.35
CA GLU A 61 12.72 3.56 -13.23
C GLU A 61 11.71 4.21 -14.18
N PRO A 62 11.86 4.07 -15.51
CA PRO A 62 10.96 4.71 -16.47
C PRO A 62 9.48 4.39 -16.22
N GLY A 63 8.66 5.42 -16.00
CA GLY A 63 7.20 5.28 -15.81
C GLY A 63 6.74 4.85 -14.42
N LEU A 64 7.65 4.49 -13.51
CA LEU A 64 7.27 3.97 -12.19
C LEU A 64 6.58 5.02 -11.32
N SER A 65 7.07 6.26 -11.32
CA SER A 65 6.53 7.35 -10.50
C SER A 65 5.06 7.62 -10.84
N GLU A 66 4.72 7.62 -12.13
CA GLU A 66 3.37 7.82 -12.65
C GLU A 66 2.43 6.68 -12.21
N ILE A 67 2.89 5.43 -12.34
CA ILE A 67 2.14 4.24 -11.90
C ILE A 67 1.90 4.29 -10.39
N VAL A 68 2.93 4.62 -9.60
CA VAL A 68 2.82 4.74 -8.14
C VAL A 68 1.82 5.83 -7.76
N VAL A 69 1.93 7.04 -8.35
CA VAL A 69 1.01 8.15 -8.07
C VAL A 69 -0.43 7.78 -8.44
N ARG A 70 -0.66 7.21 -9.62
CA ARG A 70 -1.99 6.81 -10.09
C ARG A 70 -2.64 5.78 -9.17
N ASN A 71 -1.91 4.72 -8.81
CA ASN A 71 -2.46 3.65 -7.99
C ASN A 71 -2.57 4.02 -6.50
N THR A 72 -1.76 4.96 -6.03
CA THR A 72 -1.93 5.56 -4.70
C THR A 72 -3.22 6.38 -4.67
N LYS A 73 -3.46 7.24 -5.67
CA LYS A 73 -4.70 8.04 -5.78
C LYS A 73 -5.94 7.16 -5.94
N SER A 74 -5.86 6.04 -6.64
CA SER A 74 -6.98 5.11 -6.79
C SER A 74 -7.21 4.21 -5.55
N GLY A 75 -6.35 4.29 -4.53
CA GLY A 75 -6.40 3.46 -3.33
C GLY A 75 -6.09 1.98 -3.57
N ARG A 76 -5.48 1.64 -4.72
CA ARG A 76 -5.04 0.29 -5.06
C ARG A 76 -3.65 -0.01 -4.53
N LEU A 77 -2.77 0.99 -4.41
CA LEU A 77 -1.46 0.83 -3.78
C LEU A 77 -1.44 1.63 -2.48
N VAL A 78 -1.28 0.94 -1.36
CA VAL A 78 -1.23 1.53 -0.02
C VAL A 78 0.09 1.19 0.65
N PHE A 79 0.63 2.13 1.43
CA PHE A 79 1.92 1.96 2.11
C PHE A 79 1.79 1.98 3.62
N THR A 80 2.54 1.11 4.30
CA THR A 80 2.68 1.13 5.77
C THR A 80 4.12 0.83 6.19
N ASN A 81 4.49 1.24 7.40
CA ASN A 81 5.75 0.86 8.04
C ASN A 81 5.55 -0.14 9.20
N SER A 82 4.33 -0.65 9.36
CA SER A 82 3.93 -1.58 10.42
C SER A 82 3.50 -2.90 9.80
N ILE A 83 4.17 -3.98 10.18
CA ILE A 83 3.77 -5.35 9.82
C ILE A 83 2.52 -5.77 10.58
N ALA A 84 2.36 -5.33 11.84
CA ALA A 84 1.18 -5.63 12.65
C ALA A 84 -0.10 -5.08 11.99
N ASP A 85 -0.01 -3.88 11.40
CA ASP A 85 -1.10 -3.29 10.61
C ASP A 85 -1.45 -4.10 9.36
N ALA A 86 -0.50 -4.88 8.84
CA ALA A 86 -0.71 -5.67 7.64
C ALA A 86 -1.47 -6.96 7.94
N SER A 87 -1.07 -7.70 8.99
CA SER A 87 -1.75 -8.95 9.38
C SER A 87 -3.23 -8.78 9.72
N GLU A 88 -3.63 -7.61 10.22
CA GLU A 88 -5.05 -7.32 10.47
C GLU A 88 -5.85 -6.96 9.20
N LYS A 89 -5.16 -6.53 8.13
CA LYS A 89 -5.78 -5.96 6.92
C LYS A 89 -5.77 -6.92 5.71
N THR A 90 -4.95 -7.96 5.75
CA THR A 90 -4.93 -9.06 4.76
C THR A 90 -5.40 -10.36 5.41
N GLN A 91 -6.35 -11.07 4.79
CA GLN A 91 -6.61 -12.46 5.15
C GLN A 91 -5.46 -13.31 4.60
N MET A 92 -4.63 -13.84 5.50
CA MET A 92 -3.74 -14.97 5.20
C MET A 92 -4.51 -16.27 5.33
#